data_AF-A0A932DP14-F1
#
_entry.id   AF-A0A932DP14-F1
#
_cell.length_a   1.000
_cell.length_b   1.000
_cell.length_c   1.000
_cell.angle_alpha   90.00
_cell.angle_beta   90.00
_cell.angle_gamma   90.00
#
_symmetry.space_group_name_H-M   'P 1'
#
loop_
_entity.id
_entity.type
_entity.pdbx_description
1 polymer ?
#
loop_
_entity_poly.entity_id
_entity_poly.type
_entity_poly.pdbx_seq_one_letter_code
_entity_poly.pdbx_strand_id
1 'polypeptide(L)'
;MDELDHSSVKQALLKHVREIFEEIESELARSHEERYALLEDSLENASDGEELRVAFEQWYADHAEDMSLDYGLEEIWDNAVHAAASSGEEY
;
A
#
# COMPACT_ATOMS: atom_id res chain seq x y z
N MET A 1 -9.48 34.13 -33.74
CA MET A 1 -9.03 32.95 -32.97
C MET A 1 -7.89 33.48 -32.13
N ASP A 2 -8.13 33.71 -30.83
CA ASP A 2 -7.07 34.20 -29.95
C ASP A 2 -6.00 33.11 -29.88
N GLU A 3 -4.81 33.46 -30.36
CA GLU A 3 -3.63 32.61 -30.26
C GLU A 3 -3.28 32.56 -28.77
N LEU A 4 -3.44 31.40 -28.15
CA LEU A 4 -3.09 31.25 -26.73
C LEU A 4 -1.60 31.52 -26.59
N ASP A 5 -1.27 32.54 -25.78
CA ASP A 5 0.10 32.85 -25.44
C ASP A 5 0.80 31.61 -24.84
N HIS A 6 2.07 31.44 -25.18
CA HIS A 6 2.90 30.32 -24.77
C HIS A 6 2.91 30.10 -23.24
N SER A 7 2.93 31.17 -22.45
CA SER A 7 2.90 31.10 -20.98
C SER A 7 1.56 30.55 -20.48
N SER A 8 0.44 30.93 -21.10
CA SER A 8 -0.89 30.42 -20.75
C SER A 8 -0.99 28.91 -21.01
N VAL A 9 -0.52 28.45 -22.16
CA VAL A 9 -0.50 27.02 -22.51
C VAL A 9 0.41 26.24 -21.57
N LYS A 10 1.60 26.76 -21.26
CA LYS A 10 2.53 26.13 -20.31
C LYS A 10 1.90 25.98 -18.93
N GLN A 11 1.25 27.02 -18.41
CA GLN A 11 0.61 26.96 -17.08
C GLN A 11 -0.54 25.96 -17.05
N ALA A 12 -1.37 25.93 -18.09
CA ALA A 12 -2.45 24.96 -18.22
C ALA A 12 -1.91 23.52 -18.24
N LEU A 13 -0.84 23.26 -19.01
CA LEU A 13 -0.22 21.94 -19.09
C LEU A 13 0.35 21.49 -17.74
N LEU A 14 1.11 22.36 -17.06
CA LEU A 14 1.69 22.04 -15.75
C LEU A 14 0.62 21.78 -14.70
N LYS A 15 -0.47 22.56 -14.71
CA LYS A 15 -1.61 22.34 -13.83
C LYS A 15 -2.25 20.98 -14.11
N HIS A 16 -2.51 20.68 -15.38
CA HIS A 16 -3.15 19.44 -15.76
C HIS A 16 -2.32 18.20 -15.40
N VAL A 17 -1.00 18.24 -15.61
CA VAL A 17 -0.10 17.15 -15.20
C VAL A 17 -0.10 16.98 -13.67
N ARG A 18 -0.17 18.08 -12.91
CA ARG A 18 -0.31 18.00 -11.45
C ARG A 18 -1.61 17.33 -11.03
N GLU A 19 -2.73 17.71 -11.63
CA GLU A 19 -4.04 17.11 -11.34
C GLU A 19 -4.03 15.60 -11.63
N ILE A 20 -3.37 15.16 -12.71
CA ILE A 20 -3.18 13.73 -13.02
C ILE A 20 -2.37 13.02 -11.92
N PHE A 21 -1.30 13.63 -11.41
CA PHE A 21 -0.53 13.02 -10.32
C PHE A 21 -1.34 12.91 -9.04
N GLU A 22 -2.10 13.95 -8.68
CA GLU A 22 -2.99 13.93 -7.50
C GLU A 22 -4.07 12.86 -7.62
N GLU A 23 -4.61 12.64 -8.83
CA GLU A 23 -5.56 11.57 -9.11
C GLU A 23 -4.90 10.19 -8.89
N ILE A 24 -3.75 9.94 -9.53
CA ILE A 24 -3.01 8.67 -9.39
C ILE A 24 -2.67 8.37 -7.92
N GLU A 25 -2.18 9.37 -7.18
CA GLU A 25 -1.84 9.23 -5.77
C GLU A 25 -3.09 8.89 -4.93
N SER A 26 -4.22 9.54 -5.21
CA SER A 26 -5.48 9.26 -4.50
C SER A 26 -6.01 7.86 -4.81
N GLU A 27 -5.89 7.40 -6.05
CA GLU A 27 -6.30 6.03 -6.43
C GLU A 27 -5.40 4.99 -5.79
N LEU A 28 -4.09 5.21 -5.79
CA LEU A 28 -3.11 4.33 -5.14
C LEU A 28 -3.38 4.23 -3.64
N ALA A 29 -3.61 5.35 -2.96
CA ALA A 29 -3.90 5.38 -1.53
C ALA A 29 -5.16 4.56 -1.19
N ARG A 30 -6.25 4.76 -1.93
CA ARG A 30 -7.49 3.98 -1.77
C ARG A 30 -7.24 2.49 -2.02
N SER A 31 -6.47 2.15 -3.04
CA SER A 31 -6.14 0.76 -3.37
C SER A 31 -5.28 0.09 -2.29
N HIS A 32 -4.39 0.83 -1.63
CA HIS A 32 -3.66 0.33 -0.46
C HIS A 32 -4.58 0.11 0.75
N GLU A 33 -5.51 1.03 1.00
CA GLU A 33 -6.49 0.90 2.09
C GLU A 33 -7.41 -0.31 1.91
N GLU A 34 -7.90 -0.54 0.68
CA GLU A 34 -8.69 -1.72 0.34
C GLU A 34 -7.91 -3.03 0.59
N ARG A 35 -6.66 -3.10 0.13
CA ARG A 35 -5.81 -4.29 0.37
C ARG A 35 -5.53 -4.52 1.85
N TYR A 36 -5.28 -3.45 2.61
CA TYR A 36 -5.09 -3.53 4.05
C TYR A 36 -6.34 -4.06 4.76
N ALA A 37 -7.53 -3.58 4.39
CA ALA A 37 -8.78 -4.07 4.94
C ALA A 37 -8.99 -5.58 4.66
N LEU A 38 -8.62 -6.05 3.47
CA LEU A 38 -8.64 -7.47 3.13
C LEU A 38 -7.64 -8.30 3.96
N LEU A 39 -6.47 -7.74 4.26
CA LEU A 39 -5.50 -8.38 5.16
C LEU A 39 -6.08 -8.50 6.57
N GLU A 40 -6.66 -7.43 7.09
CA GLU A 40 -7.27 -7.40 8.41
C GLU A 40 -8.32 -8.51 8.54
N ASP A 41 -9.27 -8.59 7.60
CA ASP A 41 -10.29 -9.66 7.55
C ASP A 41 -9.66 -11.07 7.45
N SER A 42 -8.61 -11.23 6.65
CA SER A 42 -7.90 -12.52 6.50
C SER A 42 -7.25 -12.96 7.82
N LEU A 43 -6.70 -12.02 8.59
CA LEU A 43 -6.03 -12.30 9.87
C LEU A 43 -7.03 -12.46 11.02
N GLU A 44 -8.19 -11.78 11.01
CA GLU A 44 -9.24 -11.92 12.03
C GLU A 44 -9.76 -13.36 12.16
N ASN A 45 -9.71 -14.12 11.05
CA ASN A 45 -10.17 -15.51 11.00
C ASN A 45 -9.13 -16.52 11.52
N ALA A 46 -7.89 -16.10 11.76
CA ALA A 46 -6.83 -16.97 12.26
C ALA A 46 -6.85 -17.10 13.79
N SER A 47 -6.66 -18.31 14.29
CA SER A 47 -6.75 -18.65 15.72
C SER A 47 -5.41 -18.78 16.43
N ASP A 48 -4.31 -18.89 15.68
CA ASP A 48 -2.95 -18.95 16.21
C ASP A 48 -1.91 -18.35 15.25
N GLY A 49 -0.64 -18.38 15.67
CA GLY A 49 0.47 -17.80 14.90
C GLY A 49 0.80 -18.52 13.60
N GLU A 50 0.52 -19.83 13.48
CA GLU A 50 0.70 -20.59 12.24
C GLU A 50 -0.41 -20.25 11.24
N GLU A 51 -1.65 -20.16 11.72
CA GLU A 51 -2.78 -19.71 10.89
C GLU A 51 -2.62 -18.26 10.43
N LEU A 52 -2.13 -17.35 11.29
CA LEU A 52 -1.81 -15.96 10.91
C LEU A 52 -0.74 -15.93 9.82
N ARG A 53 0.26 -16.81 9.92
CA ARG A 53 1.31 -16.90 8.89
C ARG A 53 0.73 -17.35 7.57
N VAL A 54 -0.06 -18.43 7.56
CA VAL A 54 -0.69 -18.93 6.34
C VAL A 54 -1.61 -17.89 5.70
N ALA A 55 -2.44 -17.20 6.50
CA ALA A 55 -3.33 -16.15 6.01
C ALA A 55 -2.56 -14.98 5.39
N PHE A 56 -1.46 -14.54 6.03
CA PHE A 56 -0.60 -13.51 5.49
C PHE A 56 0.11 -13.96 4.20
N GLU A 57 0.63 -15.18 4.15
CA GLU A 57 1.30 -15.73 2.97
C GLU A 57 0.35 -15.79 1.76
N GLN A 58 -0.91 -16.20 1.98
CA GLN A 58 -1.94 -16.23 0.94
C GLN A 58 -2.26 -14.82 0.44
N TRP A 59 -2.56 -13.89 1.34
CA TRP A 59 -2.83 -12.50 0.98
C TRP A 59 -1.64 -11.85 0.25
N TYR A 60 -0.41 -12.10 0.70
CA TYR A 60 0.79 -11.56 0.07
C TYR A 60 0.97 -12.12 -1.35
N ALA A 61 0.78 -13.42 -1.54
CA ALA A 61 0.86 -14.03 -2.88
C ALA A 61 -0.16 -13.43 -3.85
N ASP A 62 -1.36 -13.09 -3.38
CA ASP A 62 -2.44 -12.54 -4.19
C ASP A 62 -2.27 -11.04 -4.51
N HIS A 63 -1.44 -10.31 -3.76
CA HIS A 63 -1.38 -8.84 -3.83
C HIS A 63 0.02 -8.22 -3.98
N ALA A 64 1.10 -8.96 -3.74
CA ALA A 64 2.45 -8.41 -3.69
C ALA A 64 2.95 -7.84 -5.03
N GLU A 65 2.55 -8.44 -6.16
CA GLU A 65 2.95 -7.96 -7.50
C GLU A 65 2.47 -6.53 -7.76
N ASP A 66 1.31 -6.16 -7.23
CA ASP A 66 0.72 -4.83 -7.43
C ASP A 66 1.18 -3.79 -6.39
N MET A 67 1.69 -4.23 -5.24
CA MET A 67 2.03 -3.32 -4.13
C MET A 67 3.44 -2.72 -4.24
N SER A 68 4.30 -3.26 -5.11
CA SER A 68 5.70 -2.79 -5.26
C SER A 68 6.42 -2.62 -3.91
N LEU A 69 6.24 -3.59 -3.00
CA LEU A 69 6.86 -3.54 -1.68
C LEU A 69 8.37 -3.71 -1.80
N ASP A 70 9.13 -2.86 -1.08
CA ASP A 70 10.58 -2.99 -0.97
C ASP A 70 10.99 -4.23 -0.15
N TYR A 71 10.06 -4.76 0.65
CA TYR A 71 10.25 -5.89 1.55
C TYR A 71 9.62 -7.17 1.01
N GLY A 72 10.38 -8.27 1.10
CA GLY A 72 9.87 -9.61 0.82
C GLY A 72 8.95 -10.13 1.93
N LEU A 73 8.10 -11.10 1.59
CA LEU A 73 7.20 -11.81 2.51
C LEU A 73 7.87 -12.18 3.85
N GLU A 74 9.00 -12.88 3.79
CA GLU A 74 9.71 -13.36 4.98
C GLU A 74 10.21 -12.21 5.84
N GLU A 75 10.72 -11.14 5.22
CA GLU A 75 11.24 -9.98 5.94
C GLU A 75 10.13 -9.20 6.65
N ILE A 76 8.96 -9.04 6.02
CA ILE A 76 7.79 -8.41 6.66
C ILE A 76 7.35 -9.23 7.87
N TRP A 77 7.24 -10.55 7.70
CA TRP A 77 6.84 -11.44 8.79
C TRP A 77 7.82 -11.39 9.96
N ASP A 78 9.11 -11.56 9.68
CA ASP A 78 10.15 -11.61 10.71
C ASP A 78 10.23 -10.29 11.47
N ASN A 79 10.11 -9.14 10.77
CA ASN A 79 10.04 -7.83 11.40
C ASN A 79 8.82 -7.69 12.31
N ALA A 80 7.64 -8.15 11.87
CA ALA A 80 6.41 -8.08 12.66
C ALA A 80 6.49 -8.96 13.92
N VAL A 81 6.97 -10.20 13.80
CA VAL A 81 7.14 -11.11 14.93
C VAL A 81 8.21 -10.61 15.89
N HIS A 82 9.33 -10.08 15.39
CA HIS A 82 10.37 -9.49 16.23
C HIS A 82 9.84 -8.27 17.00
N ALA A 83 9.13 -7.37 16.32
CA ALA A 83 8.50 -6.23 16.97
C ALA A 83 7.49 -6.65 18.04
N ALA A 84 6.67 -7.67 17.79
CA ALA A 84 5.72 -8.20 18.76
C ALA A 84 6.42 -8.82 19.98
N ALA A 85 7.51 -9.57 19.77
CA ALA A 85 8.31 -10.16 20.85
C ALA A 85 8.99 -9.11 21.72
N SER A 86 9.61 -8.09 21.11
CA SER A 86 10.25 -6.98 21.84
C SER A 86 9.23 -6.10 22.57
N SER A 87 8.00 -6.02 22.08
CA SER A 87 6.90 -5.30 22.77
C SER A 87 6.36 -6.06 23.98
N GLY A 88 6.68 -7.36 24.11
CA GLY A 88 6.30 -8.20 25.25
C GLY A 88 7.28 -8.18 26.43
N GLU A 89 8.45 -7.53 26.30
CA GLU A 89 9.48 -7.48 27.36
C GLU A 89 9.29 -6.36 28.39
N GLU A 90 8.26 -5.50 28.24
CA GLU A 90 7.92 -4.43 29.20
C GLU A 90 6.71 -4.74 30.08
N TYR A 91 6.58 -5.92 30.73
CA TYR A 91 5.65 -6.11 31.86
C TYR A 91 6.08 -7.20 32.85
#